data_AF-A0A0D1ZXA3-F1
#
_entry.id   AF-A0A0D1ZXA3-F1
#
_cell.length_a   1.000
_cell.length_b   1.000
_cell.length_c   1.000
_cell.angle_alpha   90.00
_cell.angle_beta   90.00
_cell.angle_gamma   90.00
#
_symmetry.space_group_name_H-M   'P 1'
#
loop_
_entity.id
_entity.type
_entity.pdbx_description
1 polymer ?
#
loop_
_entity_poly.entity_id
_entity_poly.type
_entity_poly.pdbx_seq_one_letter_code
_entity_poly.pdbx_strand_id
1 'polypeptide(L)'
;MSANQLKSGDLSIRTTTGKETQLLRQLADDWVARVGSGSSVRNPTYGVLVHGTRISTVDMDKQEDMRNAILQDNKPFYPRRRDQIHGAAYPAGTKGCPSKGDRDAPRKCAACHGTHEAWNRLCPTRKKRAGQGKGGLRQ
;
A
#
# COMPACT_ATOMS: atom_id res chain seq x y z
N MET A 1 -27.87 -2.91 -11.69
CA MET A 1 -27.39 -1.51 -11.69
C MET A 1 -28.48 -0.61 -11.14
N SER A 2 -28.13 0.36 -10.29
CA SER A 2 -29.05 1.40 -9.81
C SER A 2 -28.36 2.76 -9.80
N ALA A 3 -29.15 3.82 -10.01
CA ALA A 3 -28.69 5.20 -9.95
C ALA A 3 -29.65 6.01 -9.07
N ASN A 4 -29.12 6.65 -8.04
CA ASN A 4 -29.92 7.44 -7.09
C ASN A 4 -29.35 8.85 -6.98
N GLN A 5 -30.19 9.86 -7.09
CA GLN A 5 -29.82 11.23 -6.74
C GLN A 5 -29.82 11.39 -5.21
N LEU A 6 -28.73 11.95 -4.68
CA LEU A 6 -28.59 12.26 -3.26
C LEU A 6 -29.24 13.61 -2.95
N LYS A 7 -29.51 13.86 -1.67
CA LYS A 7 -30.02 15.16 -1.20
C LYS A 7 -29.09 16.33 -1.52
N SER A 8 -27.79 16.06 -1.74
CA SER A 8 -26.80 17.04 -2.17
C SER A 8 -26.91 17.42 -3.66
N GLY A 9 -27.71 16.70 -4.45
CA GLY A 9 -27.76 16.83 -5.91
C GLY A 9 -26.83 15.87 -6.65
N ASP A 10 -25.91 15.21 -5.94
CA ASP A 10 -24.97 14.24 -6.53
C ASP A 10 -25.68 12.96 -7.01
N LEU A 11 -25.13 12.32 -8.04
CA LEU A 11 -25.62 11.02 -8.53
C LEU A 11 -24.76 9.88 -7.98
N SER A 12 -25.38 8.95 -7.25
CA SER A 12 -24.75 7.71 -6.81
C SER A 12 -25.10 6.58 -7.77
N ILE A 13 -24.12 6.09 -8.55
CA ILE A 13 -24.28 4.95 -9.45
C ILE A 13 -23.70 3.69 -8.79
N ARG A 14 -24.50 2.62 -8.69
CA ARG A 14 -24.09 1.29 -8.22
C ARG A 14 -24.23 0.27 -9.34
N THR A 15 -23.12 -0.38 -9.63
CA THR A 15 -23.02 -1.51 -10.57
C THR A 15 -23.14 -2.83 -9.84
N THR A 16 -23.49 -3.88 -10.58
CA THR A 16 -23.65 -5.22 -9.99
C THR A 16 -22.29 -5.90 -9.87
N THR A 17 -21.34 -5.57 -10.76
CA THR A 17 -20.01 -6.19 -10.80
C THR A 17 -18.88 -5.16 -10.79
N GLY A 18 -17.71 -5.56 -10.30
CA GLY A 18 -16.50 -4.73 -10.33
C GLY A 18 -16.04 -4.37 -11.75
N LYS A 19 -16.27 -5.26 -12.73
CA LYS A 19 -15.95 -4.99 -14.15
C LYS A 19 -16.78 -3.84 -14.70
N GLU A 20 -18.07 -3.83 -14.43
CA GLU A 20 -18.96 -2.72 -14.80
C GLU A 20 -18.52 -1.41 -14.12
N THR A 21 -18.14 -1.48 -12.83
CA THR A 21 -17.60 -0.31 -12.11
C THR A 21 -16.36 0.25 -12.81
N GLN A 22 -15.47 -0.63 -13.24
CA GLN A 22 -14.21 -0.25 -13.87
C GLN A 22 -14.44 0.35 -15.25
N LEU A 23 -15.35 -0.23 -16.05
CA LEU A 23 -15.75 0.33 -17.34
C LEU A 23 -16.34 1.74 -17.19
N LEU A 24 -17.24 1.95 -16.22
CA LEU A 24 -17.79 3.30 -15.94
C LEU A 24 -16.72 4.31 -15.57
N ARG A 25 -15.68 3.90 -14.84
CA ARG A 25 -14.56 4.76 -14.48
C ARG A 25 -13.67 5.07 -15.68
N GLN A 26 -13.42 4.10 -16.55
CA GLN A 26 -12.58 4.27 -17.75
C GLN A 26 -13.24 5.17 -18.80
N LEU A 27 -14.57 5.08 -18.92
CA LEU A 27 -15.35 5.88 -19.87
C LEU A 27 -15.86 7.19 -19.26
N ALA A 28 -15.35 7.59 -18.10
CA ALA A 28 -15.83 8.77 -17.36
C ALA A 28 -15.80 10.04 -18.22
N ASP A 29 -14.73 10.24 -19.00
CA ASP A 29 -14.57 11.44 -19.82
C ASP A 29 -15.70 11.60 -20.85
N ASP A 30 -16.25 10.48 -21.36
CA ASP A 30 -17.33 10.49 -22.36
C ASP A 30 -18.72 10.76 -21.76
N TRP A 31 -19.06 10.12 -20.63
CA TRP A 31 -20.42 10.18 -20.10
C TRP A 31 -20.62 11.33 -19.11
N VAL A 32 -19.58 11.79 -18.43
CA VAL A 32 -19.68 12.88 -17.44
C VAL A 32 -20.11 14.18 -18.09
N ALA A 33 -19.57 14.50 -19.27
CA ALA A 33 -19.97 15.67 -20.03
C ALA A 33 -21.46 15.65 -20.45
N ARG A 34 -22.04 14.44 -20.60
CA ARG A 34 -23.45 14.27 -20.95
C ARG A 34 -24.39 14.44 -19.75
N VAL A 35 -23.90 14.25 -18.53
CA VAL A 35 -24.69 14.46 -17.30
C VAL A 35 -24.87 15.95 -17.01
N GLY A 36 -23.85 16.76 -17.29
CA GLY A 36 -23.96 18.21 -17.22
C GLY A 36 -22.62 18.90 -17.27
N SER A 37 -22.62 20.10 -17.84
CA SER A 37 -21.46 20.98 -17.92
C SER A 37 -20.94 21.29 -16.51
N GLY A 38 -19.74 20.79 -16.16
CA GLY A 38 -19.15 20.95 -14.81
C GLY A 38 -19.32 19.75 -13.88
N SER A 39 -19.94 18.66 -14.34
CA SER A 39 -19.97 17.40 -13.58
C SER A 39 -18.57 16.80 -13.48
N SER A 40 -18.29 16.11 -12.38
CA SER A 40 -17.05 15.34 -12.20
C SER A 40 -17.32 14.01 -11.51
N VAL A 41 -16.49 13.01 -11.78
CA VAL A 41 -16.56 11.71 -11.11
C VAL A 41 -15.64 11.71 -9.91
N ARG A 42 -16.22 11.48 -8.73
CA ARG A 42 -15.44 11.24 -7.52
C ARG A 42 -14.95 9.79 -7.51
N ASN A 43 -13.71 9.58 -7.96
CA ASN A 43 -13.04 8.30 -7.83
C ASN A 43 -12.42 8.19 -6.43
N PRO A 44 -12.93 7.34 -5.52
CA PRO A 44 -12.36 7.22 -4.19
C PRO A 44 -10.93 6.71 -4.30
N THR A 45 -9.97 7.54 -3.89
CA THR A 45 -8.59 7.13 -3.67
C THR A 45 -8.48 6.66 -2.22
N TYR A 46 -8.03 5.43 -2.03
CA TYR A 46 -7.72 4.91 -0.72
C TYR A 46 -6.22 5.10 -0.48
N GLY A 47 -5.87 5.69 0.66
CA GLY A 47 -4.48 5.75 1.09
C GLY A 47 -3.94 4.33 1.26
N VAL A 48 -2.76 4.06 0.70
CA VAL A 48 -2.07 2.78 0.89
C VAL A 48 -1.03 2.96 1.99
N LEU A 49 -1.11 2.13 3.03
CA LEU A 49 -0.12 2.07 4.10
C LEU A 49 0.97 1.07 3.70
N VAL A 50 2.21 1.53 3.56
CA VAL A 50 3.36 0.67 3.24
C VAL A 50 4.19 0.46 4.48
N HIS A 51 4.41 -0.81 4.86
CA HIS A 51 5.32 -1.19 5.94
C HIS A 51 6.61 -1.79 5.37
N GLY A 52 7.72 -1.61 6.08
CA GLY A 52 9.01 -2.19 5.71
C GLY A 52 9.84 -1.37 4.71
N THR A 53 9.30 -0.28 4.16
CA THR A 53 10.05 0.66 3.32
C THR A 53 10.69 1.75 4.16
N ARG A 54 11.98 2.02 3.93
CA ARG A 54 12.67 3.12 4.60
C ARG A 54 12.17 4.44 4.03
N ILE A 55 11.60 5.31 4.87
CA ILE A 55 11.06 6.61 4.44
C ILE A 55 12.10 7.45 3.67
N SER A 56 13.38 7.38 4.06
CA SER A 56 14.45 8.14 3.40
C SER A 56 14.73 7.72 1.95
N THR A 57 14.21 6.57 1.50
CA THR A 57 14.33 6.12 0.10
C THR A 57 13.05 6.38 -0.68
N VAL A 58 12.07 7.03 -0.06
CA VAL A 58 10.80 7.40 -0.70
C VAL A 58 10.99 8.76 -1.36
N ASP A 59 11.11 8.74 -2.69
CA ASP A 59 11.09 9.92 -3.53
C ASP A 59 9.63 10.19 -3.96
N MET A 60 9.05 11.28 -3.47
CA MET A 60 7.66 11.65 -3.74
C MET A 60 7.48 12.17 -5.17
N ASP A 61 8.54 12.65 -5.81
CA ASP A 61 8.50 13.12 -7.20
C ASP A 61 8.50 11.95 -8.20
N LYS A 62 8.83 10.73 -7.72
CA LYS A 62 8.86 9.48 -8.51
C LYS A 62 7.81 8.47 -8.06
N GLN A 63 6.64 8.97 -7.70
CA GLN A 63 5.55 8.15 -7.16
C GLN A 63 5.12 7.03 -8.12
N GLU A 64 5.13 7.26 -9.44
CA GLU A 64 4.74 6.25 -10.43
C GLU A 64 5.73 5.07 -10.49
N ASP A 65 7.03 5.36 -10.49
CA ASP A 65 8.08 4.34 -10.48
C ASP A 65 7.99 3.48 -9.22
N MET A 66 7.77 4.12 -8.07
CA MET A 66 7.59 3.43 -6.80
C MET A 66 6.34 2.54 -6.78
N ARG A 67 5.22 3.04 -7.31
CA ARG A 67 3.99 2.27 -7.47
C ARG A 67 4.26 1.03 -8.34
N ASN A 68 4.97 1.19 -9.45
CA ASN A 68 5.27 0.08 -10.35
C ASN A 68 6.19 -0.96 -9.70
N ALA A 69 7.21 -0.53 -8.95
CA ALA A 69 8.08 -1.43 -8.19
C ALA A 69 7.30 -2.23 -7.14
N ILE A 70 6.44 -1.58 -6.34
CA ILE A 70 5.59 -2.25 -5.35
C ILE A 70 4.63 -3.26 -6.01
N LEU A 71 4.06 -2.91 -7.17
CA LEU A 71 3.19 -3.82 -7.92
C LEU A 71 3.95 -5.04 -8.45
N GLN A 72 5.19 -4.85 -8.91
CA GLN A 72 6.05 -5.93 -9.37
C GLN A 72 6.43 -6.87 -8.23
N ASP A 73 6.79 -6.33 -7.06
CA ASP A 73 7.12 -7.10 -5.86
C ASP A 73 5.91 -7.86 -5.31
N ASN A 74 4.70 -7.30 -5.45
CA ASN A 74 3.45 -7.95 -5.04
C ASN A 74 2.97 -9.02 -6.02
N LYS A 75 3.42 -9.00 -7.29
CA LYS A 75 2.98 -9.91 -8.34
C LYS A 75 3.06 -11.41 -7.98
N PRO A 76 4.13 -11.90 -7.30
CA PRO A 76 4.22 -13.30 -6.87
C PRO A 76 3.23 -13.66 -5.75
N PHE A 77 2.86 -12.70 -4.90
CA PHE A 77 1.99 -12.91 -3.74
C PHE A 77 0.50 -12.85 -4.08
N TYR A 78 0.15 -12.22 -5.22
CA TYR A 78 -1.22 -12.08 -5.69
C TYR A 78 -1.36 -12.52 -7.16
N PRO A 79 -1.40 -13.83 -7.44
CA PRO A 79 -1.56 -14.34 -8.81
C PRO A 79 -2.91 -13.97 -9.45
N ARG A 80 -3.93 -13.58 -8.64
CA ARG A 80 -5.25 -13.15 -9.12
C ARG A 80 -5.54 -11.68 -8.84
N ARG A 81 -5.37 -10.88 -9.90
CA ARG A 81 -6.21 -9.77 -10.40
C ARG A 81 -6.22 -8.40 -9.69
N ARG A 82 -6.16 -7.39 -10.58
CA ARG A 82 -6.37 -5.93 -10.37
C ARG A 82 -7.82 -5.53 -10.06
N ASP A 83 -8.78 -6.45 -10.03
CA ASP A 83 -10.21 -6.08 -10.04
C ASP A 83 -10.97 -6.52 -8.77
N GLN A 84 -10.28 -7.02 -7.76
CA GLN A 84 -10.84 -7.32 -6.44
C GLN A 84 -9.98 -6.71 -5.34
N ILE A 85 -10.10 -5.40 -5.16
CA ILE A 85 -9.89 -4.82 -3.83
C ILE A 85 -11.16 -5.11 -3.02
N HIS A 86 -11.36 -6.39 -2.69
CA HIS A 86 -12.10 -6.75 -1.49
C HIS A 86 -11.10 -6.63 -0.34
N GLY A 87 -11.46 -5.88 0.69
CA GLY A 87 -10.61 -5.66 1.85
C GLY A 87 -10.23 -6.98 2.52
N ALA A 88 -9.05 -7.51 2.18
CA ALA A 88 -8.26 -8.46 2.96
C ALA A 88 -6.93 -8.71 2.24
N ALA A 89 -6.03 -7.73 2.27
CA ALA A 89 -4.63 -7.95 1.93
C ALA A 89 -3.81 -7.95 3.22
N TYR A 90 -3.53 -9.13 3.76
CA TYR A 90 -2.29 -9.36 4.48
C TYR A 90 -1.78 -10.75 4.10
N PRO A 91 -0.56 -10.91 3.54
CA PRO A 91 0.14 -12.16 3.70
C PRO A 91 0.32 -12.30 5.21
N ALA A 92 -0.39 -13.25 5.81
CA ALA A 92 -0.38 -13.59 7.23
C ALA A 92 0.41 -12.58 8.08
N GLY A 93 -0.22 -11.45 8.45
CA GLY A 93 0.35 -10.57 9.47
C GLY A 93 0.74 -11.45 10.66
N THR A 94 1.77 -11.09 11.44
CA THR A 94 2.43 -11.95 12.47
C THR A 94 1.54 -13.02 13.12
N LYS A 95 0.27 -12.70 13.41
CA LYS A 95 -0.88 -13.59 13.74
C LYS A 95 -1.03 -14.90 12.94
N GLY A 96 -0.65 -15.00 11.68
CA GLY A 96 -0.78 -16.22 10.86
C GLY A 96 0.56 -16.85 10.43
N CYS A 97 1.68 -16.37 10.97
CA CYS A 97 2.98 -16.95 10.65
C CYS A 97 3.05 -18.37 11.27
N PRO A 98 3.30 -19.44 10.50
CA PRO A 98 3.35 -20.81 11.03
C PRO A 98 4.34 -20.97 12.18
N SER A 99 5.44 -20.21 12.14
CA SER A 99 6.48 -20.19 13.16
C SER A 99 6.23 -19.21 14.31
N LYS A 100 5.04 -18.56 14.39
CA LYS A 100 4.76 -17.54 15.42
C LYS A 100 4.80 -18.12 16.85
N GLY A 101 4.38 -19.37 17.00
CA GLY A 101 4.38 -20.09 18.28
C GLY A 101 5.61 -20.98 18.50
N ASP A 102 6.45 -21.14 17.48
CA ASP A 102 7.63 -21.98 17.52
C ASP A 102 8.76 -21.23 18.24
N ARG A 103 9.05 -21.66 19.47
CA ARG A 103 10.12 -21.09 20.31
C ARG A 103 11.51 -21.48 19.81
N ASP A 104 11.61 -22.55 19.02
CA ASP A 104 12.86 -23.09 18.49
C ASP A 104 13.16 -22.55 17.09
N ALA A 105 12.23 -21.80 16.48
CA ALA A 105 12.43 -21.16 15.19
C ALA A 105 13.63 -20.18 15.25
N PRO A 106 14.56 -20.27 14.29
CA PRO A 106 15.75 -19.42 14.28
C PRO A 106 15.37 -17.94 14.14
N ARG A 107 15.52 -17.20 15.25
CA ARG A 107 15.33 -15.74 15.30
C ARG A 107 16.54 -15.06 14.67
N LYS A 108 16.31 -14.31 13.59
CA LYS A 108 17.33 -13.49 12.95
C LYS A 108 17.15 -12.00 13.27
N CYS A 109 18.25 -11.28 13.32
CA CYS A 109 18.28 -9.83 13.49
C CYS A 109 17.49 -9.16 12.35
N ALA A 110 16.49 -8.35 12.68
CA ALA A 110 15.68 -7.66 11.68
C ALA A 110 16.48 -6.65 10.83
N ALA A 111 17.65 -6.20 11.30
CA ALA A 111 18.46 -5.17 10.64
C ALA A 111 19.62 -5.73 9.80
N CYS A 112 20.09 -6.95 10.06
CA CYS A 112 21.23 -7.53 9.34
C CYS A 112 21.10 -9.04 9.08
N HIS A 113 19.98 -9.65 9.48
CA HIS A 113 19.67 -11.08 9.33
C HIS A 113 20.65 -12.05 10.03
N GLY A 114 21.51 -11.56 10.93
CA GLY A 114 22.41 -12.39 11.73
C GLY A 114 21.73 -13.12 12.89
N THR A 115 22.42 -14.10 13.49
CA THR A 115 21.94 -14.97 14.59
C THR A 115 21.92 -14.29 15.97
N HIS A 116 21.53 -13.02 16.02
CA HIS A 116 21.43 -12.24 17.25
C HIS A 116 20.12 -11.46 17.31
N GLU A 117 19.74 -11.06 18.53
CA GLU A 117 18.60 -10.18 18.76
C GLU A 117 18.77 -8.84 18.03
N ALA A 118 17.69 -8.29 17.49
CA ALA A 118 17.73 -7.06 16.70
C ALA A 118 18.29 -5.83 17.46
N TRP A 119 18.30 -5.86 18.79
CA TRP A 119 18.87 -4.81 19.64
C TRP A 119 20.34 -5.05 20.06
N ASN A 120 20.98 -6.12 19.60
CA ASN A 120 22.37 -6.42 19.97
C ASN A 120 23.31 -5.29 19.53
N ARG A 121 24.11 -4.77 20.47
CA ARG A 121 25.10 -3.70 20.25
C ARG A 121 26.27 -4.13 19.36
N LEU A 122 26.46 -5.44 19.21
CA LEU A 122 27.45 -6.03 18.30
C LEU A 122 26.96 -6.11 16.85
N CYS A 123 25.69 -5.80 16.56
CA CYS A 123 25.16 -5.78 15.21
C CYS A 123 25.95 -4.77 14.33
N PRO A 124 26.56 -5.21 13.21
CA PRO A 124 27.38 -4.34 12.37
C PRO A 124 26.56 -3.18 11.75
N THR A 125 25.31 -3.45 11.37
CA THR A 125 24.38 -2.40 10.88
C THR A 125 24.09 -1.35 11.95
N ARG A 126 23.99 -1.75 13.22
CA ARG A 126 23.75 -0.84 14.34
C ARG A 126 25.00 -0.05 14.73
N LYS A 127 26.18 -0.68 14.70
CA LYS A 127 27.47 0.02 14.90
C LYS A 127 27.71 1.10 13.85
N LYS A 128 27.47 0.80 12.58
CA LYS A 128 27.56 1.78 11.48
C LYS A 128 26.65 2.99 11.70
N ARG A 129 25.44 2.78 12.25
CA ARG A 129 24.49 3.84 12.59
C ARG A 129 24.88 4.64 13.84
N ALA A 130 25.42 3.99 14.87
CA ALA A 130 25.86 4.68 16.08
C ALA A 130 27.04 5.64 15.83
N GLY A 131 27.90 5.31 14.85
CA GLY A 131 28.99 6.19 14.41
C GLY A 131 28.57 7.38 13.53
N GLN A 132 27.34 7.38 12.99
CA GLN A 132 26.83 8.46 12.11
C GLN A 132 25.97 9.51 12.84
N GLY A 133 25.71 9.34 14.14
CA GLY A 133 24.66 10.10 14.83
C GLY A 133 25.13 10.89 16.04
N LYS A 134 26.07 11.84 15.87
CA LYS A 134 26.23 13.03 16.73
C LYS A 134 26.90 14.18 15.95
N GLY A 135 26.15 14.84 15.08
CA GLY A 135 26.59 16.07 14.43
C GLY A 135 25.38 16.86 13.95
N GLY A 136 24.97 17.87 14.72
CA GLY A 136 24.06 18.92 14.26
C GLY A 136 22.59 18.76 14.64
N LEU A 137 22.25 19.03 15.90
CA LEU A 137 21.15 19.96 16.21
C LEU A 137 21.24 20.37 17.70
N ARG A 138 21.85 21.53 17.97
CA ARG A 138 21.58 22.33 19.17
C ARG A 138 21.79 23.81 18.85
N GLN A 139 20.63 24.49 18.82
CA GLN A 139 20.34 25.93 18.97
C GLN A 139 20.94 26.88 17.94
#